data_AF-A0A5J4Z430-F1
#
_entry.id   AF-A0A5J4Z430-F1
#
_cell.length_a   1.000
_cell.length_b   1.000
_cell.length_c   1.000
_cell.angle_alpha   90.00
_cell.angle_beta   90.00
_cell.angle_gamma   90.00
#
_symmetry.space_group_name_H-M   'P 1'
#
loop_
_entity.id
_entity.type
_entity.pdbx_description
1 polymer ?
#
loop_
_entity_poly.entity_id
_entity_poly.type
_entity_poly.pdbx_seq_one_letter_code
_entity_poly.pdbx_strand_id
1 'polypeptide(L)'
;MAGSTAWMVRWMRNARVRRAWLGESSYSTMSSQPSKQHDASVSMMVSEMFASVQGEGPNSGRPSVFLRLGLCNLECAWCDTKYTWLFKEEQLRRIRADVAPDLKHTVGDRVFDRKGELQKLGLDQVIAQVNALGKSQISRAAAVVITGGEPLVHKPQLTYLVPALLDHGYEVEFETNGTLSPRGIPVERTVHFNVSPKLRNAAHGNTKQTIKPDVLREFVERGAAFKFVIQSPNDVDEVLEVLDASSVPRARVFLMPQGKTHAELAERGAWVAELCVRHGLNYSHRVHVALWGDKRGV
;
A
#
# COMPACT_ATOMS: atom_id res chain seq x y z
N MET A 1 -47.84 -27.44 -6.21
CA MET A 1 -46.37 -27.39 -6.22
C MET A 1 -45.91 -26.14 -5.51
N ALA A 2 -45.71 -26.24 -4.19
CA ALA A 2 -45.28 -25.12 -3.34
C ALA A 2 -43.98 -25.57 -2.66
N GLY A 3 -42.86 -24.91 -2.97
CA GLY A 3 -41.57 -25.29 -2.41
C GLY A 3 -40.37 -24.67 -3.13
N SER A 4 -40.19 -23.36 -3.05
CA SER A 4 -38.89 -22.74 -3.40
C SER A 4 -38.51 -21.50 -2.59
N THR A 5 -39.39 -20.94 -1.75
CA THR A 5 -39.10 -19.73 -0.97
C THR A 5 -38.61 -19.98 0.46
N ALA A 6 -38.56 -21.22 0.92
CA ALA A 6 -38.18 -21.54 2.31
C ALA A 6 -36.65 -21.59 2.57
N TRP A 7 -35.82 -21.75 1.54
CA TRP A 7 -34.36 -21.88 1.71
C TRP A 7 -33.67 -20.53 1.96
N MET A 8 -34.06 -19.47 1.26
CA MET A 8 -33.47 -18.14 1.41
C MET A 8 -33.77 -17.52 2.79
N VAL A 9 -34.96 -17.76 3.33
CA VAL A 9 -35.38 -17.23 4.64
C VAL A 9 -34.72 -17.98 5.80
N ARG A 10 -34.40 -19.28 5.64
CA ARG A 10 -33.69 -20.08 6.65
C ARG A 10 -32.19 -19.75 6.74
N TRP A 11 -31.59 -19.31 5.64
CA TRP A 11 -30.20 -18.84 5.62
C TRP A 11 -30.01 -17.52 6.39
N MET A 12 -30.95 -16.57 6.27
CA MET A 12 -30.89 -15.27 6.96
C MET A 12 -31.11 -15.34 8.48
N ARG A 13 -31.72 -16.41 9.00
CA ARG A 13 -32.06 -16.56 10.43
C ARG A 13 -31.00 -17.28 11.28
N ASN A 14 -29.92 -17.78 10.67
CA ASN A 14 -28.93 -18.57 11.40
C ASN A 14 -27.81 -17.68 11.98
N ALA A 15 -27.96 -17.30 13.25
CA ALA A 15 -27.05 -16.39 13.98
C ALA A 15 -25.59 -16.87 14.13
N ARG A 16 -25.27 -18.10 13.69
CA ARG A 16 -23.89 -18.62 13.60
C ARG A 16 -23.19 -18.22 12.29
N VAL A 17 -23.92 -18.01 11.19
CA VAL A 17 -23.33 -17.64 9.89
C VAL A 17 -22.98 -16.14 9.84
N ARG A 18 -23.78 -15.29 10.49
CA ARG A 18 -23.44 -13.85 10.66
C ARG A 18 -22.13 -13.63 11.42
N ARG A 19 -21.80 -14.51 12.38
CA ARG A 19 -20.60 -14.38 13.22
C ARG A 19 -19.28 -14.66 12.48
N ALA A 20 -19.31 -15.38 11.37
CA ALA A 20 -18.09 -15.75 10.63
C ALA A 20 -17.64 -14.69 9.61
N TRP A 21 -18.52 -13.74 9.23
CA TRP A 21 -18.20 -12.70 8.24
C TRP A 21 -18.07 -11.29 8.84
N LEU A 22 -18.71 -11.03 10.00
CA LEU A 22 -18.75 -9.69 10.63
C LEU A 22 -17.82 -9.48 11.83
N GLY A 23 -17.06 -10.49 12.25
CA GLY A 23 -15.98 -10.30 13.23
C GLY A 23 -16.37 -9.48 14.47
N GLU A 24 -17.55 -9.73 15.05
CA GLU A 24 -17.96 -9.11 16.32
C GLU A 24 -17.19 -9.78 17.47
N SER A 25 -15.93 -9.37 17.63
CA SER A 25 -15.23 -9.45 18.90
C SER A 25 -15.73 -8.28 19.76
N SER A 26 -16.20 -8.59 20.96
CA SER A 26 -16.59 -7.63 22.00
C SER A 26 -15.36 -6.84 22.45
N TYR A 27 -15.02 -5.79 21.70
CA TYR A 27 -14.09 -4.77 22.18
C TYR A 27 -14.88 -3.74 22.97
N SER A 28 -14.64 -3.74 24.28
CA SER A 28 -14.92 -2.61 25.16
C SER A 28 -14.47 -1.33 24.47
N THR A 29 -15.37 -0.35 24.38
CA THR A 29 -15.06 1.03 24.00
C THR A 29 -14.04 1.56 25.01
N MET A 30 -12.76 1.43 24.69
CA MET A 30 -11.71 2.13 25.42
C MET A 30 -11.89 3.61 25.16
N SER A 31 -12.22 4.32 26.24
CA SER A 31 -12.18 5.77 26.37
C SER A 31 -11.00 6.35 25.58
N SER A 32 -11.30 7.21 24.61
CA SER A 32 -10.33 8.01 23.87
C SER A 32 -9.43 8.74 24.86
N GLN A 33 -8.16 8.33 24.97
CA GLN A 33 -7.17 9.18 25.61
C GLN A 33 -6.99 10.43 24.73
N PRO A 34 -6.91 11.64 25.33
CA PRO A 34 -6.69 12.85 24.55
C PRO A 34 -5.40 12.70 23.74
N SER A 35 -5.46 13.07 22.46
CA SER A 35 -4.32 13.04 21.56
C SER A 35 -3.15 13.79 22.21
N LYS A 36 -2.00 13.12 22.36
CA LYS A 36 -0.79 13.77 22.86
C LYS A 36 -0.49 14.94 21.94
N GLN A 37 -0.56 16.16 22.47
CA GLN A 37 -0.13 17.36 21.75
C GLN A 37 1.28 17.13 21.23
N HIS A 38 1.42 17.34 19.94
CA HIS A 38 2.67 17.17 19.22
C HIS A 38 3.42 18.50 19.16
N ASP A 39 4.75 18.44 19.13
CA ASP A 39 5.57 19.64 18.95
C ASP A 39 5.30 20.28 17.58
N ALA A 40 4.94 21.56 17.55
CA ALA A 40 4.72 22.34 16.34
C ALA A 40 5.95 22.36 15.40
N SER A 41 7.14 21.99 15.89
CA SER A 41 8.37 21.88 15.09
C SER A 41 8.42 20.65 14.17
N VAL A 42 7.62 19.63 14.45
CA VAL A 42 7.76 18.35 13.75
C VAL A 42 7.00 18.37 12.43
N SER A 43 7.71 17.88 11.42
CA SER A 43 7.38 18.02 10.01
C SER A 43 7.78 16.78 9.24
N MET A 44 7.17 16.60 8.07
CA MET A 44 7.43 15.50 7.16
C MET A 44 7.72 16.02 5.75
N MET A 45 8.41 15.20 4.98
CA MET A 45 8.64 15.45 3.56
C MET A 45 7.45 14.90 2.79
N VAL A 46 6.66 15.78 2.20
CA VAL A 46 5.52 15.43 1.35
C VAL A 46 5.92 15.65 -0.09
N SER A 47 5.67 14.67 -0.96
CA SER A 47 5.88 14.80 -2.39
C SER A 47 4.64 15.38 -3.07
N GLU A 48 3.47 14.79 -2.81
CA GLU A 48 2.20 15.27 -3.38
C GLU A 48 1.01 14.83 -2.52
N MET A 49 -0.09 15.57 -2.63
CA MET A 49 -1.40 15.22 -2.08
C MET A 49 -2.47 15.46 -3.14
N PHE A 50 -3.36 14.48 -3.33
CA PHE A 50 -4.42 14.56 -4.33
C PHE A 50 -5.59 13.63 -3.94
N ALA A 51 -6.78 13.89 -4.47
CA ALA A 51 -7.92 12.97 -4.34
C ALA A 51 -8.03 12.11 -5.59
N SER A 52 -8.26 10.81 -5.40
CA SER A 52 -8.58 9.89 -6.50
C SER A 52 -9.29 8.63 -5.95
N VAL A 53 -9.16 7.51 -6.66
CA VAL A 53 -9.59 6.17 -6.24
C VAL A 53 -8.38 5.30 -5.94
N GLN A 54 -8.42 4.54 -4.84
CA GLN A 54 -7.44 3.47 -4.59
C GLN A 54 -7.44 2.52 -5.79
N GLY A 55 -6.28 2.33 -6.42
CA GLY A 55 -6.18 1.55 -7.64
C GLY A 55 -5.86 0.08 -7.41
N GLU A 56 -5.40 -0.29 -6.22
CA GLU A 56 -4.73 -1.56 -5.96
C GLU A 56 -5.25 -2.22 -4.66
N GLY A 57 -5.02 -3.52 -4.52
CA GLY A 57 -5.30 -4.27 -3.29
C GLY A 57 -6.80 -4.42 -2.96
N PRO A 58 -7.12 -4.75 -1.69
CA PRO A 58 -8.49 -5.06 -1.27
C PRO A 58 -9.46 -3.86 -1.35
N ASN A 59 -8.92 -2.63 -1.33
CA ASN A 59 -9.71 -1.39 -1.36
C ASN A 59 -9.75 -0.74 -2.76
N SER A 60 -9.35 -1.47 -3.81
CA SER A 60 -9.40 -0.98 -5.18
C SER A 60 -10.81 -0.45 -5.55
N GLY A 61 -10.88 0.72 -6.18
CA GLY A 61 -12.09 1.46 -6.53
C GLY A 61 -12.60 2.44 -5.46
N ARG A 62 -12.04 2.44 -4.24
CA ARG A 62 -12.50 3.32 -3.15
C ARG A 62 -12.00 4.76 -3.33
N PRO A 63 -12.87 5.79 -3.25
CA PRO A 63 -12.44 7.19 -3.20
C PRO A 63 -11.57 7.49 -1.98
N SER A 64 -10.41 8.11 -2.21
CA SER A 64 -9.38 8.33 -1.21
C SER A 64 -8.62 9.64 -1.46
N VAL A 65 -8.15 10.27 -0.38
CA VAL A 65 -7.06 11.25 -0.45
C VAL A 65 -5.74 10.50 -0.37
N PHE A 66 -4.87 10.70 -1.34
CA PHE A 66 -3.51 10.19 -1.30
C PHE A 66 -2.59 11.20 -0.65
N LEU A 67 -1.86 10.76 0.37
CA LEU A 67 -0.74 11.49 0.96
C LEU A 67 0.55 10.76 0.56
N ARG A 68 1.22 11.25 -0.49
CA ARG A 68 2.49 10.68 -0.96
C ARG A 68 3.64 11.37 -0.23
N LEU A 69 4.30 10.64 0.65
CA LEU A 69 5.50 11.08 1.35
C LEU A 69 6.73 10.98 0.44
N GLY A 70 7.76 11.74 0.78
CA GLY A 70 9.08 11.64 0.16
C GLY A 70 9.98 10.66 0.91
N LEU A 71 11.11 10.32 0.30
CA LEU A 71 12.17 9.44 0.80
C LEU A 71 11.79 7.96 0.82
N CYS A 72 12.71 7.11 0.39
CA CYS A 72 12.58 5.65 0.43
C CYS A 72 13.88 5.05 0.93
N ASN A 73 13.79 3.96 1.68
CA ASN A 73 14.95 3.19 2.12
C ASN A 73 15.39 2.12 1.11
N LEU A 74 14.68 2.00 -0.02
CA LEU A 74 14.98 1.07 -1.12
C LEU A 74 15.22 1.84 -2.42
N GLU A 75 15.98 1.24 -3.33
CA GLU A 75 16.36 1.85 -4.61
C GLU A 75 15.83 1.06 -5.83
N CYS A 76 14.59 0.54 -5.75
CA CYS A 76 14.06 -0.46 -6.69
C CYS A 76 14.19 -0.08 -8.17
N ALA A 77 14.58 -1.05 -9.00
CA ALA A 77 14.90 -0.90 -10.42
C ALA A 77 13.77 -0.22 -11.22
N TRP A 78 12.55 -0.76 -11.19
CA TRP A 78 11.41 -0.27 -11.98
C TRP A 78 10.40 0.54 -11.17
N CYS A 79 10.81 1.18 -10.07
CA CYS A 79 9.94 2.10 -9.32
C CYS A 79 9.32 3.17 -10.26
N ASP A 80 8.00 3.36 -10.17
CA ASP A 80 7.22 4.35 -10.90
C ASP A 80 7.24 5.73 -10.22
N THR A 81 7.53 5.79 -8.92
CA THR A 81 7.64 7.04 -8.15
C THR A 81 9.07 7.41 -7.75
N LYS A 82 10.05 7.24 -8.65
CA LYS A 82 11.48 7.58 -8.39
C LYS A 82 11.69 9.03 -7.96
N TYR A 83 10.81 9.94 -8.36
CA TYR A 83 10.82 11.35 -7.95
C TYR A 83 10.67 11.57 -6.44
N THR A 84 10.25 10.55 -5.70
CA THR A 84 10.17 10.62 -4.23
C THR A 84 11.52 10.38 -3.54
N TRP A 85 12.53 9.81 -4.20
CA TRP A 85 13.78 9.38 -3.53
C TRP A 85 15.07 9.46 -4.35
N LEU A 86 15.02 9.48 -5.68
CA LEU A 86 16.21 9.47 -6.56
C LEU A 86 16.67 10.90 -6.89
N PHE A 87 17.49 11.46 -6.00
CA PHE A 87 17.92 12.87 -6.07
C PHE A 87 19.42 13.07 -6.37
N LYS A 88 20.21 12.00 -6.44
CA LYS A 88 21.68 12.09 -6.60
C LYS A 88 22.17 11.22 -7.75
N GLU A 89 23.02 11.79 -8.59
CA GLU A 89 23.62 11.09 -9.74
C GLU A 89 24.37 9.82 -9.33
N GLU A 90 25.02 9.85 -8.17
CA GLU A 90 25.73 8.68 -7.66
C GLU A 90 24.80 7.51 -7.30
N GLN A 91 23.58 7.79 -6.82
CA GLN A 91 22.58 6.73 -6.61
C GLN A 91 22.18 6.11 -7.95
N LEU A 92 21.92 6.94 -8.97
CA LEU A 92 21.57 6.46 -10.31
C LEU A 92 22.69 5.61 -10.92
N ARG A 93 23.95 6.04 -10.78
CA ARG A 93 25.12 5.26 -11.25
C ARG A 93 25.23 3.91 -10.54
N ARG A 94 25.08 3.89 -9.21
CA ARG A 94 25.12 2.64 -8.43
C ARG A 94 24.02 1.67 -8.87
N ILE A 95 22.78 2.14 -8.95
CA ILE A 95 21.65 1.30 -9.38
C ILE A 95 21.92 0.70 -10.77
N ARG A 96 22.42 1.50 -11.72
CA ARG A 96 22.74 1.02 -13.07
C ARG A 96 23.86 -0.02 -13.11
N ALA A 97 24.79 0.05 -12.17
CA ALA A 97 25.87 -0.93 -12.04
C ALA A 97 25.37 -2.25 -11.45
N ASP A 98 24.49 -2.17 -10.43
CA ASP A 98 24.05 -3.33 -9.65
C ASP A 98 22.83 -4.04 -10.25
N VAL A 99 22.01 -3.35 -11.04
CA VAL A 99 20.78 -3.92 -11.61
C VAL A 99 21.10 -5.04 -12.61
N ALA A 100 20.31 -6.12 -12.54
CA ALA A 100 20.38 -7.23 -13.50
C ALA A 100 20.24 -6.74 -14.96
N PRO A 101 20.93 -7.37 -15.94
CA PRO A 101 20.96 -6.89 -17.32
C PRO A 101 19.58 -6.68 -17.95
N ASP A 102 18.64 -7.58 -17.69
CA ASP A 102 17.26 -7.55 -18.18
C ASP A 102 16.44 -6.39 -17.61
N LEU A 103 16.84 -5.83 -16.46
CA LEU A 103 16.13 -4.73 -15.79
C LEU A 103 16.74 -3.35 -16.05
N LYS A 104 17.91 -3.27 -16.70
CA LYS A 104 18.63 -1.99 -16.94
C LYS A 104 17.76 -0.91 -17.59
N HIS A 105 16.92 -1.31 -18.55
CA HIS A 105 16.01 -0.42 -19.28
C HIS A 105 14.95 0.24 -18.37
N THR A 106 14.69 -0.32 -17.18
CA THR A 106 13.64 0.15 -16.27
C THR A 106 14.10 1.22 -15.26
N VAL A 107 15.42 1.37 -15.08
CA VAL A 107 16.02 2.29 -14.10
C VAL A 107 15.71 3.75 -14.45
N GLY A 108 15.67 4.07 -15.74
CA GLY A 108 15.58 5.45 -16.23
C GLY A 108 16.95 6.10 -16.40
N ASP A 109 16.92 7.39 -16.72
CA ASP A 109 18.09 8.14 -17.21
C ASP A 109 18.38 9.46 -16.53
N ARG A 110 17.54 9.84 -15.56
CA ARG A 110 17.67 11.10 -14.84
C ARG A 110 17.45 10.92 -13.35
N VAL A 111 18.01 11.87 -12.61
CA VAL A 111 17.62 12.16 -11.23
C VAL A 111 16.57 13.27 -11.21
N PHE A 112 15.93 13.46 -10.07
CA PHE A 112 14.91 14.49 -9.88
C PHE A 112 15.41 15.63 -8.99
N ASP A 113 14.87 16.84 -9.17
CA ASP A 113 15.17 17.96 -8.27
C ASP A 113 14.40 17.80 -6.96
N ARG A 114 15.15 17.56 -5.88
CA ARG A 114 14.57 17.37 -4.55
C ARG A 114 13.72 18.55 -4.10
N LYS A 115 14.10 19.80 -4.43
CA LYS A 115 13.37 20.99 -3.99
C LYS A 115 12.05 21.16 -4.74
N GLY A 116 12.03 20.80 -6.02
CA GLY A 116 10.81 20.79 -6.84
C GLY A 116 9.86 19.65 -6.51
N GLU A 117 10.38 18.48 -6.10
CA GLU A 117 9.55 17.29 -5.88
C GLU A 117 9.10 17.10 -4.42
N LEU A 118 9.78 17.71 -3.44
CA LEU A 118 9.47 17.55 -2.01
C LEU A 118 9.22 18.89 -1.31
N GLN A 119 8.17 18.93 -0.51
CA GLN A 119 7.83 20.03 0.39
C GLN A 119 7.94 19.57 1.85
N LYS A 120 8.55 20.38 2.70
CA LYS A 120 8.58 20.14 4.14
C LYS A 120 7.35 20.79 4.78
N LEU A 121 6.43 19.98 5.27
CA LEU A 121 5.17 20.45 5.87
C LEU A 121 5.07 20.04 7.34
N GLY A 122 4.58 20.94 8.19
CA GLY A 122 4.17 20.62 9.56
C GLY A 122 2.90 19.78 9.58
N LEU A 123 2.64 19.03 10.65
CA LEU A 123 1.47 18.13 10.70
C LEU A 123 0.14 18.87 10.52
N ASP A 124 -0.02 20.04 11.12
CA ASP A 124 -1.25 20.84 10.98
C ASP A 124 -1.49 21.26 9.53
N GLN A 125 -0.43 21.56 8.78
CA GLN A 125 -0.52 21.89 7.36
C GLN A 125 -0.93 20.67 6.54
N VAL A 126 -0.38 19.49 6.87
CA VAL A 126 -0.77 18.22 6.22
C VAL A 126 -2.24 17.91 6.48
N ILE A 127 -2.68 17.97 7.73
CA ILE A 127 -4.08 17.73 8.12
C ILE A 127 -5.01 18.72 7.44
N ALA A 128 -4.66 20.01 7.41
CA ALA A 128 -5.45 21.04 6.74
C ALA A 128 -5.60 20.77 5.24
N GLN A 129 -4.52 20.36 4.55
CA GLN A 129 -4.56 20.05 3.12
C GLN A 129 -5.34 18.76 2.82
N VAL A 130 -5.16 17.71 3.62
CA VAL A 130 -5.98 16.48 3.52
C VAL A 130 -7.46 16.80 3.71
N ASN A 131 -7.78 17.63 4.70
CA ASN A 131 -9.16 18.07 4.96
C ASN A 131 -9.74 18.90 3.82
N ALA A 132 -8.95 19.79 3.23
CA ALA A 132 -9.38 20.57 2.08
C ALA A 132 -9.71 19.67 0.88
N LEU A 133 -8.86 18.69 0.57
CA LEU A 133 -9.09 17.71 -0.50
C LEU A 133 -10.31 16.83 -0.22
N GLY A 134 -10.38 16.24 0.99
CA GLY A 134 -11.45 15.34 1.38
C GLY A 134 -12.82 16.02 1.32
N LYS A 135 -12.96 17.21 1.90
CA LYS A 135 -14.25 17.92 1.96
C LYS A 135 -14.69 18.50 0.61
N SER A 136 -13.76 18.92 -0.24
CA SER A 136 -14.09 19.57 -1.51
C SER A 136 -14.28 18.58 -2.67
N GLN A 137 -13.62 17.42 -2.63
CA GLN A 137 -13.58 16.50 -3.77
C GLN A 137 -14.23 15.14 -3.47
N ILE A 138 -14.48 14.79 -2.19
CA ILE A 138 -15.05 13.50 -1.82
C ILE A 138 -16.34 13.70 -1.00
N SER A 139 -17.46 13.26 -1.55
CA SER A 139 -18.80 13.52 -0.99
C SER A 139 -19.16 12.69 0.26
N ARG A 140 -18.32 11.71 0.63
CA ARG A 140 -18.52 10.81 1.78
C ARG A 140 -17.23 10.63 2.56
N ALA A 141 -17.31 9.99 3.73
CA ALA A 141 -16.14 9.62 4.53
C ALA A 141 -15.07 8.96 3.65
N ALA A 142 -13.93 9.62 3.52
CA ALA A 142 -12.82 9.24 2.66
C ALA A 142 -11.84 8.35 3.43
N ALA A 143 -11.09 7.52 2.71
CA ALA A 143 -9.85 6.98 3.25
C ALA A 143 -8.70 7.94 2.94
N VAL A 144 -7.68 7.98 3.78
CA VAL A 144 -6.39 8.60 3.50
C VAL A 144 -5.39 7.49 3.22
N VAL A 145 -4.96 7.38 1.96
CA VAL A 145 -3.90 6.45 1.55
C VAL A 145 -2.56 7.12 1.76
N ILE A 146 -1.85 6.73 2.82
CA ILE A 146 -0.49 7.18 3.13
C ILE A 146 0.51 6.27 2.40
N THR A 147 1.28 6.86 1.50
CA THR A 147 2.20 6.16 0.60
C THR A 147 3.47 7.00 0.38
N GLY A 148 4.24 6.70 -0.67
CA GLY A 148 5.25 7.59 -1.24
C GLY A 148 6.62 7.43 -0.64
N GLY A 149 7.60 7.23 -1.52
CA GLY A 149 8.79 6.48 -1.12
C GLY A 149 8.38 5.34 -0.18
N GLU A 150 9.05 5.21 0.97
CA GLU A 150 8.60 4.32 2.04
C GLU A 150 7.98 5.16 3.18
N PRO A 151 6.65 5.12 3.41
CA PRO A 151 6.02 6.01 4.37
C PRO A 151 6.54 5.82 5.80
N LEU A 152 6.91 4.59 6.19
CA LEU A 152 7.41 4.31 7.54
C LEU A 152 8.80 4.88 7.82
N VAL A 153 9.48 5.50 6.84
CA VAL A 153 10.64 6.36 7.10
C VAL A 153 10.25 7.56 7.97
N HIS A 154 8.99 8.01 7.88
CA HIS A 154 8.42 9.10 8.71
C HIS A 154 7.63 8.56 9.91
N LYS A 155 7.96 7.35 10.39
CA LYS A 155 7.23 6.71 11.48
C LYS A 155 7.04 7.59 12.74
N PRO A 156 8.03 8.35 13.23
CA PRO A 156 7.83 9.25 14.36
C PRO A 156 6.75 10.31 14.13
N GLN A 157 6.58 10.81 12.91
CA GLN A 157 5.53 11.75 12.56
C GLN A 157 4.17 11.05 12.41
N LEU A 158 4.18 9.84 11.84
CA LEU A 158 2.97 9.04 11.64
C LEU A 158 2.30 8.64 12.96
N THR A 159 3.05 8.49 14.06
CA THR A 159 2.45 8.21 15.38
C THR A 159 1.56 9.35 15.90
N TYR A 160 1.67 10.55 15.34
CA TYR A 160 0.80 11.69 15.65
C TYR A 160 -0.22 11.97 14.55
N LEU A 161 0.21 11.86 13.29
CA LEU A 161 -0.68 12.12 12.15
C LEU A 161 -1.84 11.11 12.09
N VAL A 162 -1.57 9.82 12.31
CA VAL A 162 -2.62 8.78 12.21
C VAL A 162 -3.76 9.04 13.20
N PRO A 163 -3.54 9.18 14.52
CA PRO A 163 -4.62 9.54 15.44
C PRO A 163 -5.40 10.79 15.02
N ALA A 164 -4.71 11.85 14.58
CA ALA A 164 -5.38 13.08 14.16
C ALA A 164 -6.28 12.90 12.93
N LEU A 165 -5.87 12.06 11.97
CA LEU A 165 -6.71 11.70 10.82
C LEU A 165 -7.93 10.88 11.25
N LEU A 166 -7.77 9.94 12.19
CA LEU A 166 -8.86 9.15 12.74
C LEU A 166 -9.86 10.04 13.52
N ASP A 167 -9.37 11.01 14.31
CA ASP A 167 -10.19 12.00 15.01
C ASP A 167 -11.00 12.88 14.04
N HIS A 168 -10.48 13.09 12.82
CA HIS A 168 -11.20 13.75 11.73
C HIS A 168 -12.15 12.83 10.95
N GLY A 169 -12.29 11.56 11.35
CA GLY A 169 -13.23 10.60 10.78
C GLY A 169 -12.73 9.92 9.51
N TYR A 170 -11.43 10.01 9.19
CA TYR A 170 -10.85 9.25 8.08
C TYR A 170 -10.58 7.80 8.48
N GLU A 171 -10.68 6.91 7.52
CA GLU A 171 -9.94 5.65 7.57
C GLU A 171 -8.52 5.88 7.04
N VAL A 172 -7.54 5.14 7.53
CA VAL A 172 -6.14 5.28 7.09
C VAL A 172 -5.68 3.98 6.47
N GLU A 173 -5.06 4.08 5.30
CA GLU A 173 -4.50 2.96 4.57
C GLU A 173 -3.04 3.23 4.24
N PHE A 174 -2.15 2.28 4.51
CA PHE A 174 -0.73 2.40 4.23
C PHE A 174 -0.35 1.57 3.00
N GLU A 175 0.43 2.15 2.09
CA GLU A 175 1.17 1.42 1.07
C GLU A 175 2.66 1.43 1.44
N THR A 176 3.18 0.29 1.93
CA THR A 176 4.57 0.16 2.43
C THR A 176 5.30 -1.00 1.75
N ASN A 177 6.62 -0.93 1.64
CA ASN A 177 7.46 -1.99 1.10
C ASN A 177 7.70 -3.13 2.12
N GLY A 178 7.29 -2.99 3.38
CA GLY A 178 7.36 -4.04 4.39
C GLY A 178 8.72 -4.25 5.05
N THR A 179 9.66 -3.32 4.88
CA THR A 179 11.01 -3.43 5.46
C THR A 179 11.16 -2.74 6.83
N LEU A 180 10.21 -1.88 7.20
CA LEU A 180 10.20 -1.14 8.47
C LEU A 180 9.03 -1.59 9.34
N SER A 181 9.29 -1.72 10.64
CA SER A 181 8.30 -2.18 11.63
C SER A 181 7.10 -1.22 11.73
N PRO A 182 5.84 -1.71 11.69
CA PRO A 182 4.65 -0.91 11.94
C PRO A 182 4.38 -0.65 13.44
N ARG A 183 5.14 -1.24 14.38
CA ARG A 183 4.92 -1.09 15.82
C ARG A 183 4.87 0.37 16.25
N GLY A 184 3.91 0.77 17.07
CA GLY A 184 3.74 2.16 17.50
C GLY A 184 2.79 2.97 16.62
N ILE A 185 2.48 2.53 15.40
CA ILE A 185 1.29 3.01 14.70
C ILE A 185 0.05 2.41 15.38
N PRO A 186 -1.02 3.19 15.63
CA PRO A 186 -2.25 2.69 16.25
C PRO A 186 -2.78 1.42 15.58
N VAL A 187 -3.34 0.52 16.39
CA VAL A 187 -3.99 -0.71 15.93
C VAL A 187 -5.49 -0.50 16.06
N GLU A 188 -6.09 0.13 15.05
CA GLU A 188 -7.53 0.34 14.97
C GLU A 188 -8.11 -0.37 13.76
N ARG A 189 -9.40 -0.73 13.81
CA ARG A 189 -10.07 -1.43 12.70
C ARG A 189 -10.06 -0.64 11.39
N THR A 190 -9.93 0.68 11.50
CA THR A 190 -9.89 1.68 10.43
C THR A 190 -8.48 1.99 9.93
N VAL A 191 -7.45 1.29 10.44
CA VAL A 191 -6.06 1.41 9.98
C VAL A 191 -5.66 0.14 9.25
N HIS A 192 -5.43 0.26 7.95
CA HIS A 192 -5.13 -0.84 7.06
C HIS A 192 -3.70 -0.74 6.52
N PHE A 193 -3.06 -1.89 6.32
CA PHE A 193 -1.73 -1.97 5.70
C PHE A 193 -1.80 -2.83 4.45
N ASN A 194 -1.40 -2.25 3.32
CA ASN A 194 -1.04 -2.94 2.10
C ASN A 194 0.50 -2.98 2.02
N VAL A 195 1.04 -4.17 2.25
CA VAL A 195 2.47 -4.41 2.28
C VAL A 195 2.87 -4.98 0.92
N SER A 196 3.84 -4.36 0.25
CA SER A 196 4.34 -4.82 -1.03
C SER A 196 5.83 -5.14 -0.94
N PRO A 197 6.19 -6.35 -0.44
CA PRO A 197 7.58 -6.80 -0.40
C PRO A 197 8.17 -6.81 -1.81
N LYS A 198 9.43 -6.39 -1.94
CA LYS A 198 10.08 -6.26 -3.26
C LYS A 198 10.91 -7.51 -3.54
N LEU A 199 10.46 -8.30 -4.52
CA LEU A 199 11.11 -9.52 -4.99
C LEU A 199 12.41 -9.19 -5.75
N ARG A 200 13.15 -10.22 -6.17
CA ARG A 200 14.40 -10.08 -6.95
C ARG A 200 14.20 -9.23 -8.20
N ASN A 201 13.04 -9.34 -8.83
CA ASN A 201 12.66 -8.57 -10.02
C ASN A 201 12.75 -7.05 -9.80
N ALA A 202 12.61 -6.55 -8.56
CA ALA A 202 12.74 -5.12 -8.21
C ALA A 202 14.04 -4.82 -7.45
N ALA A 203 14.58 -5.79 -6.73
CA ALA A 203 15.64 -5.62 -5.73
C ALA A 203 17.07 -5.75 -6.28
N HIS A 204 17.31 -5.41 -7.55
CA HIS A 204 18.62 -5.58 -8.21
C HIS A 204 19.16 -7.02 -8.12
N GLY A 205 18.26 -8.01 -8.09
CA GLY A 205 18.61 -9.43 -7.93
C GLY A 205 18.94 -9.88 -6.49
N ASN A 206 19.00 -8.96 -5.50
CA ASN A 206 19.32 -9.28 -4.10
C ASN A 206 18.24 -8.80 -3.13
N THR A 207 17.57 -9.75 -2.48
CA THR A 207 16.41 -9.51 -1.61
C THR A 207 16.74 -9.30 -0.14
N LYS A 208 18.02 -9.41 0.26
CA LYS A 208 18.43 -9.30 1.68
C LYS A 208 17.97 -7.98 2.32
N GLN A 209 17.86 -6.92 1.53
CA GLN A 209 17.43 -5.60 2.00
C GLN A 209 15.92 -5.36 1.84
N THR A 210 15.24 -6.10 0.97
CA THR A 210 13.86 -5.85 0.57
C THR A 210 12.84 -6.81 1.18
N ILE A 211 13.27 -8.00 1.60
CA ILE A 211 12.43 -9.00 2.26
C ILE A 211 12.91 -9.17 3.70
N LYS A 212 12.03 -8.88 4.66
CA LYS A 212 12.31 -8.92 6.10
C LYS A 212 11.28 -9.79 6.82
N PRO A 213 11.46 -11.12 6.88
CA PRO A 213 10.43 -12.02 7.39
C PRO A 213 9.92 -11.68 8.80
N ASP A 214 10.80 -11.25 9.69
CA ASP A 214 10.43 -10.79 11.04
C ASP A 214 9.50 -9.57 11.01
N VAL A 215 9.77 -8.61 10.13
CA VAL A 215 8.95 -7.40 9.97
C VAL A 215 7.62 -7.76 9.30
N LEU A 216 7.63 -8.64 8.29
CA LEU A 216 6.42 -9.10 7.63
C LEU A 216 5.47 -9.81 8.62
N ARG A 217 6.00 -10.58 9.59
CA ARG A 217 5.19 -11.15 10.68
C ARG A 217 4.46 -10.09 11.52
N GLU A 218 5.10 -8.95 11.80
CA GLU A 218 4.43 -7.85 12.52
C GLU A 218 3.25 -7.25 11.73
N PHE A 219 3.31 -7.29 10.39
CA PHE A 219 2.19 -6.91 9.54
C PHE A 219 1.10 -7.98 9.49
N VAL A 220 1.46 -9.28 9.55
CA VAL A 220 0.49 -10.38 9.67
C VAL A 220 -0.33 -10.23 10.95
N GLU A 221 0.30 -9.93 12.08
CA GLU A 221 -0.37 -9.66 13.37
C GLU A 221 -1.40 -8.51 13.28
N ARG A 222 -1.21 -7.59 12.33
CA ARG A 222 -2.08 -6.44 12.07
C ARG A 222 -3.12 -6.69 10.98
N GLY A 223 -3.21 -7.92 10.47
CA GLY A 223 -4.16 -8.29 9.42
C GLY A 223 -3.90 -7.62 8.08
N ALA A 224 -2.65 -7.28 7.78
CA ALA A 224 -2.27 -6.63 6.52
C ALA A 224 -2.62 -7.48 5.29
N ALA A 225 -2.85 -6.79 4.17
CA ALA A 225 -2.83 -7.40 2.84
C ALA A 225 -1.40 -7.36 2.29
N PHE A 226 -0.98 -8.40 1.58
CA PHE A 226 0.36 -8.51 1.00
C PHE A 226 0.24 -8.54 -0.52
N LYS A 227 0.87 -7.59 -1.21
CA LYS A 227 0.73 -7.37 -2.65
C LYS A 227 2.07 -7.51 -3.35
N PHE A 228 2.23 -8.57 -4.14
CA PHE A 228 3.45 -8.86 -4.87
C PHE A 228 3.29 -8.46 -6.33
N VAL A 229 4.27 -7.71 -6.84
CA VAL A 229 4.31 -7.31 -8.26
C VAL A 229 4.98 -8.40 -9.06
N ILE A 230 4.25 -8.93 -10.04
CA ILE A 230 4.62 -10.08 -10.84
C ILE A 230 4.98 -9.61 -12.25
N GLN A 231 6.25 -9.75 -12.60
CA GLN A 231 6.81 -9.45 -13.91
C GLN A 231 6.89 -10.71 -14.78
N SER A 232 7.20 -11.84 -14.17
CA SER A 232 7.34 -13.14 -14.85
C SER A 232 6.58 -14.25 -14.10
N PRO A 233 6.18 -15.35 -14.76
CA PRO A 233 5.54 -16.48 -14.09
C PRO A 233 6.37 -17.07 -12.94
N ASN A 234 7.71 -17.05 -13.05
CA ASN A 234 8.62 -17.62 -12.04
C ASN A 234 8.68 -16.79 -10.76
N ASP A 235 8.23 -15.52 -10.78
CA ASP A 235 8.21 -14.68 -9.59
C ASP A 235 7.30 -15.28 -8.50
N VAL A 236 6.32 -16.13 -8.88
CA VAL A 236 5.41 -16.77 -7.92
C VAL A 236 6.13 -17.73 -6.98
N ASP A 237 7.20 -18.39 -7.42
CA ASP A 237 7.96 -19.32 -6.58
C ASP A 237 8.62 -18.54 -5.44
N GLU A 238 9.22 -17.39 -5.74
CA GLU A 238 9.77 -16.48 -4.74
C GLU A 238 8.67 -15.92 -3.81
N VAL A 239 7.48 -15.62 -4.33
CA VAL A 239 6.34 -15.24 -3.48
C VAL A 239 6.08 -16.32 -2.44
N LEU A 240 5.95 -17.58 -2.86
CA LEU A 240 5.65 -18.69 -1.95
C LEU A 240 6.74 -18.87 -0.88
N GLU A 241 8.02 -18.75 -1.25
CA GLU A 241 9.13 -18.76 -0.28
C GLU A 241 9.00 -17.65 0.77
N VAL A 242 8.62 -16.43 0.35
CA VAL A 242 8.39 -15.31 1.27
C VAL A 242 7.20 -15.60 2.20
N LEU A 243 6.11 -16.19 1.68
CA LEU A 243 4.94 -16.52 2.49
C LEU A 243 5.29 -17.51 3.59
N ASP A 244 6.02 -18.58 3.24
CA ASP A 244 6.42 -19.63 4.17
C ASP A 244 7.38 -19.08 5.24
N ALA A 245 8.40 -18.31 4.83
CA ALA A 245 9.38 -17.73 5.74
C ALA A 245 8.76 -16.69 6.72
N SER A 246 7.65 -16.07 6.33
CA SER A 246 7.03 -14.94 7.04
C SER A 246 5.67 -15.28 7.67
N SER A 247 5.20 -16.52 7.51
CA SER A 247 3.88 -16.98 7.96
C SER A 247 2.72 -16.12 7.43
N VAL A 248 2.84 -15.62 6.20
CA VAL A 248 1.80 -14.80 5.58
C VAL A 248 0.68 -15.70 5.05
N PRO A 249 -0.58 -15.50 5.48
CA PRO A 249 -1.68 -16.34 5.03
C PRO A 249 -2.03 -16.05 3.57
N ARG A 250 -2.10 -17.11 2.74
CA ARG A 250 -2.43 -17.03 1.30
C ARG A 250 -3.68 -16.20 0.99
N ALA A 251 -4.70 -16.28 1.85
CA ALA A 251 -5.95 -15.52 1.71
C ALA A 251 -5.77 -13.99 1.79
N ARG A 252 -4.63 -13.50 2.29
CA ARG A 252 -4.28 -12.08 2.35
C ARG A 252 -3.29 -11.66 1.27
N VAL A 253 -2.92 -12.56 0.37
CA VAL A 253 -1.92 -12.33 -0.67
C VAL A 253 -2.61 -11.96 -1.97
N PHE A 254 -2.10 -10.93 -2.63
CA PHE A 254 -2.54 -10.41 -3.90
C PHE A 254 -1.37 -10.44 -4.88
N LEU A 255 -1.55 -11.08 -6.03
CA LEU A 255 -0.63 -10.95 -7.15
C LEU A 255 -1.09 -9.79 -8.03
N MET A 256 -0.15 -8.92 -8.37
CA MET A 256 -0.40 -7.73 -9.18
C MET A 256 0.50 -7.75 -10.41
N PRO A 257 -0.03 -7.68 -11.64
CA PRO A 257 0.81 -7.64 -12.84
C PRO A 257 1.67 -6.37 -12.84
N GLN A 258 2.95 -6.52 -13.17
CA GLN A 258 3.84 -5.40 -13.46
C GLN A 258 3.38 -4.72 -14.76
N GLY A 259 3.32 -3.39 -14.79
CA GLY A 259 3.00 -2.66 -16.01
C GLY A 259 2.86 -1.16 -15.76
N LYS A 260 3.15 -0.37 -16.80
CA LYS A 260 2.99 1.10 -16.83
C LYS A 260 2.00 1.55 -17.91
N THR A 261 1.59 0.64 -18.78
CA THR A 261 0.65 0.90 -19.86
C THR A 261 -0.54 -0.05 -19.80
N HIS A 262 -1.64 0.36 -20.44
CA HIS A 262 -2.84 -0.48 -20.58
C HIS A 262 -2.52 -1.80 -21.28
N ALA A 263 -1.68 -1.78 -22.31
CA ALA A 263 -1.31 -2.96 -23.08
C ALA A 263 -0.52 -3.97 -22.23
N GLU A 264 0.49 -3.51 -21.49
CA GLU A 264 1.27 -4.38 -20.59
C GLU A 264 0.40 -5.01 -19.50
N LEU A 265 -0.53 -4.24 -18.92
CA LEU A 265 -1.43 -4.75 -17.89
C LEU A 265 -2.46 -5.74 -18.44
N ALA A 266 -2.96 -5.52 -19.66
CA ALA A 266 -3.86 -6.45 -20.32
C ALA A 266 -3.16 -7.76 -20.66
N GLU A 267 -1.94 -7.68 -21.23
CA GLU A 267 -1.11 -8.84 -21.56
C GLU A 267 -0.77 -9.66 -20.32
N ARG A 268 -0.28 -9.01 -19.26
CA ARG A 268 0.15 -9.71 -18.04
C ARG A 268 -0.98 -10.13 -17.13
N GLY A 269 -2.08 -9.37 -17.11
CA GLY A 269 -3.19 -9.58 -16.20
C GLY A 269 -3.83 -10.96 -16.32
N ALA A 270 -3.98 -11.47 -17.55
CA ALA A 270 -4.62 -12.76 -17.82
C ALA A 270 -3.85 -13.92 -17.17
N TRP A 271 -2.55 -14.06 -17.46
CA TRP A 271 -1.76 -15.17 -16.91
C TRP A 271 -1.45 -14.98 -15.42
N VAL A 272 -1.37 -13.74 -14.90
CA VAL A 272 -1.27 -13.51 -13.44
C VAL A 272 -2.54 -13.99 -12.73
N ALA A 273 -3.73 -13.77 -13.31
CA ALA A 273 -4.98 -14.28 -12.73
C ALA A 273 -5.01 -15.83 -12.73
N GLU A 274 -4.46 -16.48 -13.74
CA GLU A 274 -4.32 -17.95 -13.74
C GLU A 274 -3.39 -18.45 -12.61
N LEU A 275 -2.31 -17.72 -12.31
CA LEU A 275 -1.45 -18.01 -11.16
C LEU A 275 -2.23 -17.86 -9.84
N CYS A 276 -3.05 -16.82 -9.70
CA CYS A 276 -3.90 -16.64 -8.52
C CYS A 276 -4.80 -17.86 -8.30
N VAL A 277 -5.47 -18.35 -9.34
CA VAL A 277 -6.33 -19.54 -9.27
C VAL A 277 -5.52 -20.79 -8.87
N ARG A 278 -4.38 -21.02 -9.54
CA ARG A 278 -3.53 -22.20 -9.31
C ARG A 278 -3.01 -22.28 -7.88
N HIS A 279 -2.66 -21.13 -7.29
CA HIS A 279 -2.01 -21.08 -5.99
C HIS A 279 -2.94 -20.67 -4.83
N GLY A 280 -4.22 -20.41 -5.11
CA GLY A 280 -5.21 -19.98 -4.11
C GLY A 280 -4.89 -18.60 -3.53
N LEU A 281 -4.46 -17.67 -4.39
CA LEU A 281 -4.12 -16.28 -4.05
C LEU A 281 -5.16 -15.32 -4.67
N ASN A 282 -5.17 -14.07 -4.24
CA ASN A 282 -6.04 -13.05 -4.82
C ASN A 282 -5.36 -12.34 -5.99
N TYR A 283 -6.15 -11.73 -6.86
CA TYR A 283 -5.67 -10.86 -7.93
C TYR A 283 -5.84 -9.39 -7.52
N SER A 284 -4.84 -8.56 -7.78
CA SER A 284 -4.94 -7.10 -7.69
C SER A 284 -4.64 -6.51 -9.04
N HIS A 285 -5.54 -5.68 -9.56
CA HIS A 285 -5.25 -4.87 -10.74
C HIS A 285 -4.49 -3.59 -10.37
N ARG A 286 -4.12 -2.80 -11.38
CA ARG A 286 -3.64 -1.41 -11.24
C ARG A 286 -4.64 -0.47 -11.90
N VAL A 287 -5.79 -0.26 -11.25
CA VAL A 287 -6.92 0.48 -11.85
C VAL A 287 -6.52 1.87 -12.31
N HIS A 288 -5.67 2.59 -11.55
CA HIS A 288 -5.23 3.93 -11.94
C HIS A 288 -4.41 3.92 -13.24
N VAL A 289 -3.52 2.94 -13.45
CA VAL A 289 -2.79 2.80 -14.73
C VAL A 289 -3.74 2.43 -15.86
N ALA A 290 -4.72 1.57 -15.58
CA ALA A 290 -5.75 1.19 -16.56
C ALA A 290 -6.73 2.31 -16.91
N LEU A 291 -6.79 3.41 -16.14
CA LEU A 291 -7.64 4.57 -16.40
C LEU A 291 -6.85 5.77 -16.93
N TRP A 292 -5.64 5.99 -16.44
CA TRP A 292 -4.87 7.22 -16.67
C TRP A 292 -3.41 7.00 -17.09
N GLY A 293 -2.98 5.77 -17.31
CA GLY A 293 -1.59 5.45 -17.67
C GLY A 293 -0.61 5.82 -16.56
N ASP A 294 0.49 6.49 -16.92
CA ASP A 294 1.56 6.91 -16.00
C ASP A 294 1.40 8.33 -15.46
N LYS A 295 0.20 8.92 -15.62
CA LYS A 295 -0.12 10.26 -15.12
C LYS A 295 0.04 10.32 -13.59
N ARG A 296 0.67 11.38 -13.10
CA ARG A 296 0.79 11.69 -11.66
C ARG A 296 -0.44 12.43 -11.14
N GLY A 297 -0.67 12.39 -9.82
CA GLY A 297 -1.73 13.14 -9.16
C GLY A 297 -3.15 12.70 -9.55
N VAL A 298 -3.32 11.43 -9.91
CA VAL A 298 -4.59 10.79 -10.29
C VAL A 298 -4.68 9.39 -9.72
#